data_AF-A0AAX3SNE6-F1
#
_entry.id   AF-A0AAX3SNE6-F1
#
_cell.length_a   1.000
_cell.length_b   1.000
_cell.length_c   1.000
_cell.angle_alpha   90.00
_cell.angle_beta   90.00
_cell.angle_gamma   90.00
#
_symmetry.space_group_name_H-M   'P 1'
#
loop_
_entity.id
_entity.type
_entity.pdbx_description
1 polymer ?
#
loop_
_entity_poly.entity_id
_entity_poly.type
_entity_poly.pdbx_seq_one_letter_code
_entity_poly.pdbx_strand_id
1 'polypeptide(L)'
;MLLPCDPQSATRPVELGQGMGTVQMSMMGCDADASTYAVSHFLVSEPSRAAEMLSYWQAAVLGQMNPGAPGQAPAGAKQLRSKEDGSFVPAGALNLPQSLRTTFEGVGPQGWKLTAHGVWFARMEPAGARLYHAVIYSDKPRTDEANNFFASLQLQ
;
A
#
# COMPACT_ATOMS: atom_id res chain seq x y z
N MET A 1 -4.52 -0.94 -15.32
CA MET A 1 -4.29 0.20 -14.40
C MET A 1 -3.81 1.42 -15.19
N LEU A 2 -4.30 2.62 -14.85
CA LEU A 2 -3.82 3.90 -15.40
C LEU A 2 -3.17 4.71 -14.27
N LEU A 3 -1.84 4.86 -14.33
CA LEU A 3 -1.12 5.83 -13.51
C LEU A 3 -1.15 7.19 -14.22
N PRO A 4 -1.08 8.33 -13.48
CA PRO A 4 -1.19 9.67 -14.07
C PRO A 4 0.02 10.06 -14.95
N CYS A 5 1.04 9.22 -15.03
CA CYS A 5 2.25 9.41 -15.82
C CYS A 5 2.85 8.05 -16.24
N ASP A 6 3.92 8.07 -17.05
CA ASP A 6 4.57 6.86 -17.58
C ASP A 6 5.19 6.02 -16.45
N PRO A 7 4.65 4.83 -16.15
CA PRO A 7 5.01 4.14 -14.93
C PRO A 7 6.32 3.36 -15.06
N GLN A 8 7.16 3.49 -14.05
CA GLN A 8 8.30 2.59 -13.89
C GLN A 8 7.85 1.32 -13.18
N SER A 9 8.03 0.17 -13.84
CA SER A 9 7.70 -1.14 -13.27
C SER A 9 8.95 -1.91 -12.85
N ALA A 10 8.88 -2.57 -11.69
CA ALA A 10 9.90 -3.51 -11.25
C ALA A 10 9.23 -4.74 -10.62
N THR A 11 9.79 -5.92 -10.85
CA THR A 11 9.40 -7.14 -10.11
C THR A 11 10.59 -7.60 -9.29
N ARG A 12 10.38 -7.82 -7.99
CA ARG A 12 11.44 -8.26 -7.07
C ARG A 12 10.92 -9.31 -6.09
N PRO A 13 11.76 -10.27 -5.69
CA PRO A 13 11.45 -11.12 -4.55
C PRO A 13 11.37 -10.27 -3.27
N VAL A 14 10.30 -10.42 -2.51
CA VAL A 14 10.09 -9.75 -1.22
C VAL A 14 9.72 -10.79 -0.18
N GLU A 15 10.46 -10.81 0.93
CA GLU A 15 10.13 -11.63 2.10
C GLU A 15 9.02 -10.95 2.89
N LEU A 16 7.84 -11.57 2.96
CA LEU A 16 6.69 -11.01 3.66
C LEU A 16 6.75 -11.39 5.13
N GLY A 17 7.43 -10.58 5.95
CA GLY A 17 7.54 -10.85 7.38
C GLY A 17 8.23 -12.18 7.71
N GLN A 18 8.42 -12.46 8.99
CA GLN A 18 9.08 -13.70 9.39
C GLN A 18 8.14 -14.90 9.20
N GLY A 19 8.59 -15.90 8.44
CA GLY A 19 7.91 -17.20 8.33
C GLY A 19 6.83 -17.33 7.25
N MET A 20 6.54 -16.30 6.47
CA MET A 20 5.52 -16.38 5.39
C MET A 20 6.12 -16.62 4.00
N GLY A 21 7.44 -16.63 3.90
CA GLY A 21 8.18 -16.91 2.67
C GLY A 21 8.32 -15.68 1.77
N THR A 22 8.94 -15.93 0.61
CA THR A 22 9.26 -14.90 -0.38
C THR A 22 8.23 -14.91 -1.51
N VAL A 23 7.63 -13.75 -1.78
CA VAL A 23 6.72 -13.56 -2.92
C VAL A 23 7.39 -12.78 -4.04
N GLN A 24 6.98 -13.04 -5.28
CA GLN A 24 7.33 -12.18 -6.41
C GLN A 24 6.39 -10.98 -6.42
N MET A 25 6.89 -9.83 -5.96
CA MET A 25 6.11 -8.59 -5.91
C MET A 25 6.41 -7.74 -7.14
N SER A 26 5.36 -7.42 -7.89
CA SER A 26 5.42 -6.42 -8.94
C SER A 26 5.03 -5.07 -8.37
N MET A 27 5.79 -4.05 -8.71
CA MET A 27 5.55 -2.67 -8.34
C MET A 27 5.53 -1.81 -9.60
N MET A 28 4.62 -0.86 -9.65
CA MET A 28 4.55 0.20 -10.62
C MET A 28 4.48 1.52 -9.87
N GLY A 29 5.36 2.46 -10.19
CA GLY A 29 5.38 3.76 -9.55
C GLY A 29 5.53 4.89 -10.56
N CYS A 30 5.06 6.07 -10.20
CA CYS A 30 5.26 7.27 -10.99
C CYS A 30 5.14 8.55 -10.15
N ASP A 31 5.93 9.57 -10.48
CA ASP A 31 5.89 10.89 -9.85
C ASP A 31 5.14 11.88 -10.75
N ALA A 32 4.07 12.48 -10.24
CA ALA A 32 3.28 13.49 -10.94
C ALA A 32 2.80 14.59 -9.97
N ASP A 33 2.86 15.85 -10.39
CA ASP A 33 2.29 17.00 -9.67
C ASP A 33 2.67 17.12 -8.18
N ALA A 34 3.94 16.82 -7.87
CA ALA A 34 4.51 16.75 -6.51
C ALA A 34 3.91 15.66 -5.61
N SER A 35 3.33 14.63 -6.22
CA SER A 35 2.86 13.40 -5.59
C SER A 35 3.59 12.20 -6.19
N THR A 36 3.89 11.21 -5.35
CA THR A 36 4.41 9.92 -5.79
C THR A 36 3.29 8.90 -5.69
N TYR A 37 2.98 8.23 -6.79
CA TYR A 37 1.97 7.18 -6.89
C TYR A 37 2.67 5.84 -6.99
N ALA A 38 2.19 4.84 -6.27
CA ALA A 38 2.69 3.48 -6.39
C ALA A 38 1.55 2.47 -6.27
N VAL A 39 1.64 1.42 -7.07
CA VAL A 39 0.81 0.22 -7.00
C VAL A 39 1.75 -0.97 -6.88
N SER A 40 1.51 -1.80 -5.90
CA SER A 40 2.22 -3.06 -5.70
C SER A 40 1.22 -4.20 -5.66
N HIS A 41 1.60 -5.35 -6.20
CA HIS A 41 0.78 -6.54 -6.16
C HIS A 41 1.59 -7.83 -6.24
N PHE A 42 1.04 -8.91 -5.69
CA PHE A 42 1.58 -10.26 -5.82
C PHE A 42 0.46 -11.30 -5.77
N LEU A 43 0.73 -12.47 -6.33
CA LEU A 43 -0.21 -13.58 -6.35
C LEU A 43 0.00 -14.50 -5.14
N VAL A 44 -1.10 -14.85 -4.47
CA VAL A 44 -1.16 -15.91 -3.47
C VAL A 44 -1.86 -17.11 -4.10
N SER A 45 -1.13 -18.19 -4.33
CA SER A 45 -1.66 -19.39 -5.01
C SER A 45 -2.77 -20.10 -4.23
N GLU A 46 -2.84 -19.91 -2.91
CA GLU A 46 -3.87 -20.47 -2.04
C GLU A 46 -4.87 -19.37 -1.60
N PRO A 47 -6.05 -19.25 -2.24
CA PRO A 47 -6.95 -18.12 -1.99
C PRO A 47 -7.46 -18.01 -0.55
N SER A 48 -7.54 -19.11 0.19
CA SER A 48 -7.87 -19.16 1.62
C SER A 48 -6.92 -18.33 2.48
N ARG A 49 -5.66 -18.17 2.04
CA ARG A 49 -4.64 -17.39 2.75
C ARG A 49 -4.66 -15.90 2.40
N ALA A 50 -5.48 -15.46 1.45
CA ALA A 50 -5.50 -14.08 1.00
C ALA A 50 -5.73 -13.07 2.13
N ALA A 51 -6.69 -13.35 3.02
CA ALA A 51 -7.00 -12.49 4.16
C ALA A 51 -5.85 -12.40 5.17
N GLU A 52 -5.21 -13.53 5.45
CA GLU A 52 -4.03 -13.61 6.31
C GLU A 52 -2.87 -12.79 5.71
N MET A 53 -2.51 -13.08 4.46
CA MET A 53 -1.42 -12.41 3.74
C MET A 53 -1.65 -10.89 3.62
N LEU A 54 -2.90 -10.46 3.38
CA LEU A 54 -3.26 -9.04 3.30
C LEU A 54 -3.10 -8.34 4.66
N SER A 55 -3.49 -9.00 5.75
CA SER A 55 -3.31 -8.49 7.13
C SER A 55 -1.85 -8.27 7.45
N TYR A 56 -1.00 -9.25 7.18
CA TYR A 56 0.44 -9.17 7.44
C TYR A 56 1.11 -8.10 6.58
N TRP A 57 0.73 -8.02 5.31
CA TRP A 57 1.31 -7.03 4.42
C TRP A 57 0.94 -5.61 4.84
N GLN A 58 -0.32 -5.39 5.24
CA GLN A 58 -0.75 -4.13 5.85
C GLN A 58 0.12 -3.84 7.08
N ALA A 59 0.25 -4.76 8.04
CA ALA A 59 1.07 -4.57 9.22
C ALA A 59 2.55 -4.27 8.91
N ALA A 60 3.13 -4.93 7.91
CA ALA A 60 4.51 -4.69 7.48
C ALA A 60 4.69 -3.28 6.90
N VAL A 61 3.78 -2.83 6.03
CA VAL A 61 3.81 -1.49 5.44
C VAL A 61 3.57 -0.41 6.52
N LEU A 62 2.62 -0.64 7.42
CA LEU A 62 2.36 0.21 8.58
C LEU A 62 3.59 0.31 9.50
N GLY A 63 4.26 -0.81 9.78
CA GLY A 63 5.45 -0.86 10.61
C GLY A 63 6.67 -0.18 9.99
N GLN A 64 6.81 -0.18 8.67
CA GLN A 64 7.85 0.58 7.97
C GLN A 64 7.60 2.10 8.03
N MET A 65 6.34 2.53 7.98
CA MET A 65 5.96 3.94 8.14
C MET A 65 6.02 4.40 9.60
N ASN A 66 5.87 3.48 10.55
CA ASN A 66 6.04 3.72 11.98
C ASN A 66 7.17 2.87 12.54
N PRO A 67 8.45 3.24 12.32
CA PRO A 67 9.58 2.60 12.99
C PRO A 67 9.59 3.03 14.46
N GLY A 68 8.59 2.57 15.21
CA GLY A 68 8.33 2.90 16.60
C GLY A 68 8.45 1.65 17.47
N ALA A 69 9.62 1.03 17.48
CA ALA A 69 10.05 0.35 18.70
C ALA A 69 10.67 1.42 19.63
N PRO A 70 10.21 1.58 20.88
CA PRO A 70 10.85 2.49 21.82
C PRO A 70 12.33 2.07 21.97
N GLY A 71 13.25 2.96 21.59
CA GLY A 71 14.70 2.76 21.74
C GLY A 71 15.50 2.43 20.47
N GLN A 72 14.88 2.32 19.29
CA GLN A 72 15.61 2.03 18.02
C GLN A 72 15.36 3.05 16.89
N ALA A 73 14.44 4.00 17.09
CA ALA A 73 14.27 5.11 16.16
C ALA A 73 15.45 6.10 16.30
N PRO A 74 16.06 6.59 15.19
CA PRO A 74 17.02 7.69 15.26
C PRO A 74 16.38 8.86 16.02
N ALA A 75 17.12 9.46 16.97
CA ALA A 75 16.66 10.61 17.72
C ALA A 75 16.22 11.73 16.75
N GLY A 76 14.91 11.95 16.62
CA GLY A 76 14.32 12.93 15.70
C GLY A 76 13.38 12.38 14.62
N ALA A 77 13.30 11.06 14.43
CA ALA A 77 12.29 10.45 13.56
C ALA A 77 10.88 10.69 14.14
N LYS A 78 10.12 11.59 13.52
CA LYS A 78 8.74 11.86 13.92
C LYS A 78 7.84 10.72 13.42
N GLN A 79 7.11 10.12 14.34
CA GLN A 79 6.17 9.03 14.09
C GLN A 79 5.08 9.46 13.09
N LEU A 80 4.85 8.66 12.04
CA LEU A 80 3.75 8.88 11.09
C LEU A 80 2.45 8.38 11.71
N ARG A 81 1.49 9.26 11.98
CA ARG A 81 0.19 8.82 12.51
C ARG A 81 -0.60 8.14 11.40
N SER A 82 -0.99 6.90 11.62
CA SER A 82 -1.91 6.16 10.75
C SER A 82 -3.34 6.29 11.27
N LYS A 83 -4.28 6.54 10.37
CA LYS A 83 -5.72 6.55 10.63
C LYS A 83 -6.40 5.64 9.61
N GLU A 84 -7.08 4.61 10.10
CA GLU A 84 -7.97 3.80 9.25
C GLU A 84 -9.21 4.64 8.92
N ASP A 85 -9.48 4.81 7.62
CA ASP A 85 -10.60 5.61 7.12
C ASP A 85 -11.84 4.76 6.78
N GLY A 86 -11.70 3.43 6.85
CA GLY A 86 -12.78 2.46 6.65
C GLY A 86 -12.49 1.46 5.54
N SER A 87 -13.51 0.67 5.19
CA SER A 87 -13.42 -0.35 4.15
C SER A 87 -13.24 0.25 2.74
N PHE A 88 -12.42 -0.42 1.94
CA PHE A 88 -12.23 -0.10 0.53
C PHE A 88 -12.31 -1.40 -0.29
N VAL A 89 -13.43 -1.60 -0.97
CA VAL A 89 -13.66 -2.78 -1.82
C VAL A 89 -13.99 -2.32 -3.23
N PRO A 90 -13.01 -2.20 -4.13
CA PRO A 90 -13.26 -1.80 -5.52
C PRO A 90 -14.03 -2.89 -6.28
N ALA A 91 -14.63 -2.53 -7.41
CA ALA A 91 -15.37 -3.48 -8.22
C ALA A 91 -14.49 -4.67 -8.65
N GLY A 92 -14.97 -5.89 -8.43
CA GLY A 92 -14.23 -7.13 -8.72
C GLY A 92 -13.24 -7.56 -7.64
N ALA A 93 -13.10 -6.82 -6.54
CA ALA A 93 -12.35 -7.26 -5.37
C ALA A 93 -13.15 -8.26 -4.51
N LEU A 94 -12.41 -9.05 -3.73
CA LEU A 94 -12.95 -9.90 -2.68
C LEU A 94 -13.43 -9.04 -1.51
N ASN A 95 -14.59 -9.39 -0.96
CA ASN A 95 -15.11 -8.74 0.24
C ASN A 95 -14.38 -9.26 1.49
N LEU A 96 -13.16 -8.74 1.72
CA LEU A 96 -12.33 -9.08 2.87
C LEU A 96 -12.35 -7.93 3.88
N PRO A 97 -12.50 -8.19 5.20
CA PRO A 97 -12.40 -7.17 6.25
C PRO A 97 -11.08 -6.37 6.22
N GLN A 98 -10.02 -6.98 5.68
CA GLN A 98 -8.69 -6.39 5.51
C GLN A 98 -8.59 -5.46 4.31
N SER A 99 -9.64 -5.35 3.50
CA SER A 99 -9.67 -4.42 2.38
C SER A 99 -10.02 -3.03 2.90
N LEU A 100 -8.99 -2.27 3.26
CA LEU A 100 -9.11 -1.05 4.05
C LEU A 100 -8.42 0.12 3.34
N ARG A 101 -8.88 1.33 3.67
CA ARG A 101 -8.19 2.57 3.39
C ARG A 101 -7.55 3.10 4.66
N THR A 102 -6.31 3.53 4.55
CA THR A 102 -5.57 4.19 5.65
C THR A 102 -4.92 5.47 5.15
N THR A 103 -5.04 6.53 5.94
CA THR A 103 -4.28 7.78 5.77
C THR A 103 -3.12 7.82 6.75
N PHE A 104 -1.96 8.29 6.29
CA PHE A 104 -0.75 8.50 7.07
C PHE A 104 -0.38 9.98 7.05
N GLU A 105 -0.08 10.54 8.21
CA GLU A 105 0.38 11.92 8.31
C GLU A 105 1.54 12.05 9.28
N GLY A 106 2.55 12.82 8.88
CA GLY A 106 3.61 13.23 9.79
C GLY A 106 4.75 13.89 9.05
N VAL A 107 5.98 13.52 9.41
CA VAL A 107 7.17 14.16 8.86
C VAL A 107 8.11 13.07 8.34
N GLY A 108 8.47 13.16 7.07
CA GLY A 108 9.36 12.21 6.42
C GLY A 108 10.81 12.29 6.94
N PRO A 109 11.69 11.38 6.51
CA PRO A 109 13.07 11.30 7.00
C PRO A 109 13.90 12.58 6.82
N GLN A 110 13.55 13.40 5.82
CA GLN A 110 14.22 14.66 5.51
C GLN A 110 13.53 15.89 6.16
N GLY A 111 12.60 15.69 7.09
CA GLY A 111 11.97 16.78 7.85
C GLY A 111 10.79 17.49 7.17
N TRP A 112 10.41 17.08 5.95
CA TRP A 112 9.24 17.61 5.25
C TRP A 112 7.94 16.94 5.69
N LYS A 113 6.83 17.68 5.62
CA LYS A 113 5.49 17.14 5.90
C LYS A 113 5.17 16.05 4.89
N LEU A 114 4.81 14.87 5.37
CA LEU A 114 4.38 13.77 4.53
C LEU A 114 2.93 13.44 4.86
N THR A 115 2.09 13.42 3.82
CA THR A 115 0.78 12.79 3.87
C THR A 115 0.74 11.66 2.85
N ALA A 116 0.21 10.51 3.23
CA ALA A 116 -0.02 9.39 2.33
C ALA A 116 -1.43 8.85 2.47
N HIS A 117 -2.01 8.38 1.37
CA HIS A 117 -3.23 7.57 1.38
C HIS A 117 -2.88 6.21 0.81
N GLY A 118 -3.26 5.14 1.50
CA GLY A 118 -3.06 3.76 1.06
C GLY A 118 -4.36 2.99 1.06
N VAL A 119 -4.52 2.09 0.09
CA VAL A 119 -5.61 1.10 0.04
C VAL A 119 -5.03 -0.29 -0.12
N TRP A 120 -5.62 -1.25 0.58
CA TRP A 120 -5.34 -2.67 0.48
C TRP A 120 -6.61 -3.38 0.03
N PHE A 121 -6.49 -4.35 -0.86
CA PHE A 121 -7.59 -5.23 -1.25
C PHE A 121 -7.04 -6.46 -1.97
N ALA A 122 -7.90 -7.46 -2.20
CA ALA A 122 -7.55 -8.64 -2.96
C ALA A 122 -8.57 -8.91 -4.06
N ARG A 123 -8.18 -9.62 -5.11
CA ARG A 123 -9.04 -10.08 -6.20
C ARG A 123 -8.81 -11.57 -6.45
N MET A 124 -9.88 -12.27 -6.81
CA MET A 124 -9.77 -13.66 -7.27
C MET A 124 -9.29 -13.70 -8.72
N GLU A 125 -8.32 -14.54 -9.00
CA GLU A 125 -7.81 -14.89 -10.32
C GLU A 125 -7.86 -16.41 -10.51
N PRO A 126 -7.85 -16.93 -11.75
CA PRO A 126 -7.81 -18.37 -11.99
C PRO A 126 -6.64 -19.09 -11.30
N ALA A 127 -5.52 -18.39 -11.09
CA ALA A 127 -4.30 -18.93 -10.50
C ALA A 127 -4.19 -18.74 -8.97
N GLY A 128 -5.15 -18.06 -8.33
CA GLY A 128 -5.10 -17.75 -6.91
C GLY A 128 -5.79 -16.44 -6.54
N ALA A 129 -5.42 -15.85 -5.41
CA ALA A 129 -5.85 -14.51 -5.03
C ALA A 129 -4.71 -13.51 -5.24
N ARG A 130 -4.93 -12.47 -6.03
CA ARG A 130 -3.97 -11.37 -6.18
C ARG A 130 -4.24 -10.30 -5.14
N LEU A 131 -3.22 -9.95 -4.38
CA LEU A 131 -3.27 -8.90 -3.38
C LEU A 131 -2.71 -7.61 -3.98
N TYR A 132 -3.33 -6.49 -3.66
CA TYR A 132 -2.95 -5.16 -4.12
C TYR A 132 -2.76 -4.21 -2.94
N HIS A 133 -1.77 -3.35 -3.08
CA HIS A 133 -1.57 -2.17 -2.25
C HIS A 133 -1.26 -1.00 -3.17
N ALA A 134 -2.13 0.01 -3.15
CA ALA A 134 -1.95 1.25 -3.89
C ALA A 134 -1.81 2.40 -2.91
N VAL A 135 -0.84 3.29 -3.16
CA VAL A 135 -0.50 4.38 -2.26
C VAL A 135 -0.15 5.63 -3.05
N ILE A 136 -0.54 6.79 -2.52
CA ILE A 136 -0.11 8.11 -2.98
C ILE A 136 0.57 8.82 -1.81
N TYR A 137 1.76 9.35 -2.03
CA TYR A 137 2.54 10.16 -1.09
C TYR A 137 2.61 11.60 -1.60
N SER A 138 2.51 12.57 -0.70
CA SER A 138 2.66 13.98 -1.05
C SER A 138 2.94 14.86 0.16
N ASP A 139 3.20 16.15 -0.08
CA ASP A 139 3.48 17.15 0.94
C ASP A 139 2.23 17.74 1.63
N LYS A 140 1.04 17.40 1.11
CA LYS A 140 -0.28 17.93 1.51
C LYS A 140 -1.31 16.79 1.52
N PRO A 141 -2.50 16.95 2.13
CA PRO A 141 -3.47 15.87 2.20
C PRO A 141 -3.94 15.32 0.84
N ARG A 142 -4.15 16.16 -0.18
CA ARG A 142 -4.52 15.74 -1.55
C ARG A 142 -5.61 14.64 -1.62
N THR A 143 -6.64 14.76 -0.78
CA THR A 143 -7.68 13.74 -0.62
C THR A 143 -8.44 13.46 -1.92
N ASP A 144 -8.76 14.48 -2.71
CA ASP A 144 -9.48 14.33 -3.98
C ASP A 144 -8.62 13.62 -5.04
N GLU A 145 -7.33 13.94 -5.07
CA GLU A 145 -6.34 13.28 -5.95
C GLU A 145 -6.20 11.80 -5.59
N ALA A 146 -6.13 11.48 -4.29
CA ALA A 146 -6.15 10.10 -3.80
C ALA A 146 -7.44 9.35 -4.19
N ASN A 147 -8.60 9.99 -4.03
CA ASN A 147 -9.89 9.40 -4.41
C ASN A 147 -9.94 9.08 -5.91
N ASN A 148 -9.51 10.02 -6.75
CA ASN A 148 -9.48 9.83 -8.20
C ASN A 148 -8.51 8.73 -8.62
N PHE A 149 -7.34 8.67 -8.00
CA PHE A 149 -6.36 7.61 -8.21
C PHE A 149 -6.92 6.24 -7.84
N PHE A 150 -7.53 6.09 -6.66
CA PHE A 150 -8.07 4.80 -6.25
C PHE A 150 -9.29 4.37 -7.08
N ALA A 151 -10.11 5.32 -7.52
CA ALA A 151 -11.22 5.05 -8.42
C ALA A 151 -10.77 4.62 -9.84
N SER A 152 -9.57 5.02 -10.27
CA SER A 152 -9.02 4.64 -11.60
C SER A 152 -8.32 3.28 -11.62
N LEU A 153 -8.16 2.63 -10.46
CA LEU A 153 -7.52 1.32 -10.34
C LEU A 153 -8.35 0.24 -11.06
N GLN A 154 -8.05 0.05 -12.34
CA GLN A 154 -8.57 -1.08 -13.10
C GLN A 154 -7.80 -2.34 -12.72
N LEU A 155 -8.51 -3.28 -12.08
CA LEU A 155 -8.01 -4.61 -11.76
C LEU A 155 -7.99 -5.41 -13.07
N GLN A 156 -6.83 -5.48 -13.72
CA GLN A 156 -6.61 -6.30 -14.91
C GLN A 156 -6.40 -7.75 -14.51
#